data_AF-A0A6M2CHC1-F1
#
_entry.id   AF-A0A6M2CHC1-F1
#
_cell.length_a   1.000
_cell.length_b   1.000
_cell.length_c   1.000
_cell.angle_alpha   90.00
_cell.angle_beta   90.00
_cell.angle_gamma   90.00
#
_symmetry.space_group_name_H-M   'P 1'
#
loop_
_entity.id
_entity.type
_entity.pdbx_description
1 polymer ?
#
loop_
_entity_poly.entity_id
_entity_poly.type
_entity_poly.pdbx_seq_one_letter_code
_entity_poly.pdbx_strand_id
1 'polypeptide(L)'
;GDGQAIRVHRYSQPHGKCQYKGREIPRGSHVDMETPCERWKCELTENLVLFLGCGSSQVESPCKTIKGSGVYPKCCPKPVCPHHHE
;
A
#
# COMPACT_ATOMS: atom_id res chain seq x y z
N GLY A 1 -11.01 -1.52 -12.16
CA GLY A 1 -10.38 -2.28 -11.07
C GLY A 1 -9.23 -1.44 -10.54
N ASP A 2 -9.29 -1.04 -9.27
CA ASP A 2 -8.27 -0.22 -8.61
C ASP A 2 -6.92 -0.94 -8.62
N GLY A 3 -6.06 -0.55 -9.57
CA GLY A 3 -4.73 -1.11 -9.74
C GLY A 3 -3.83 -0.65 -8.59
N GLN A 4 -3.73 -1.47 -7.54
CA GLN A 4 -2.78 -1.26 -6.46
C GLN A 4 -1.36 -1.39 -7.02
N ALA A 5 -0.48 -0.42 -6.73
CA ALA A 5 0.92 -0.50 -7.16
C ALA A 5 1.64 -1.56 -6.30
N ILE A 6 1.82 -2.76 -6.84
CA ILE A 6 2.50 -3.86 -6.14
C ILE A 6 3.98 -3.86 -6.54
N ARG A 7 4.87 -3.73 -5.57
CA ARG A 7 6.31 -4.01 -5.75
C ARG A 7 6.67 -5.24 -4.93
N VAL A 8 7.64 -6.02 -5.41
CA VAL A 8 8.05 -7.28 -4.79
C VAL A 8 9.52 -7.19 -4.43
N HIS A 9 9.87 -7.59 -3.21
CA HIS A 9 11.26 -7.76 -2.79
C HIS A 9 11.46 -9.17 -2.26
N ARG A 10 12.27 -9.97 -2.95
CA ARG A 10 12.67 -11.30 -2.47
C ARG A 10 13.81 -11.17 -1.48
N TYR A 11 13.78 -11.97 -0.42
CA TYR A 11 14.87 -12.05 0.54
C TYR A 11 15.28 -13.52 0.72
N SER A 12 16.56 -13.78 1.00
CA SER A 12 17.13 -15.13 1.03
C SER A 12 17.33 -15.68 2.45
N GLN A 13 16.65 -15.13 3.47
CA GLN A 13 16.88 -15.55 4.86
C GLN A 13 15.97 -16.72 5.26
N PRO A 14 16.53 -17.81 5.83
CA PRO A 14 15.79 -19.03 6.16
C PRO A 14 14.92 -18.96 7.42
N HIS A 15 14.70 -17.78 8.02
CA HIS A 15 14.07 -17.66 9.33
C HIS A 15 12.73 -16.94 9.29
N GLY A 16 11.65 -17.63 8.88
CA GLY A 16 10.25 -17.43 9.32
C GLY A 16 9.65 -16.02 9.48
N LYS A 17 10.32 -14.98 9.01
CA LYS A 17 10.06 -13.55 9.21
C LYS A 17 10.69 -12.80 8.04
N CYS A 18 10.10 -11.68 7.65
CA CYS A 18 10.68 -10.82 6.64
C CYS A 18 11.43 -9.67 7.32
N GLN A 19 12.66 -9.41 6.89
CA GLN A 19 13.39 -8.20 7.26
C GLN A 19 13.54 -7.29 6.05
N TYR A 20 13.11 -6.04 6.19
CA TYR A 20 13.29 -5.03 5.16
C TYR A 20 13.69 -3.69 5.79
N LYS A 21 14.80 -3.11 5.30
CA LYS A 21 15.40 -1.86 5.82
C LYS A 21 15.54 -1.81 7.36
N GLY A 22 15.97 -2.92 7.97
CA GLY A 22 16.16 -3.01 9.41
C GLY A 22 14.86 -3.10 10.23
N ARG A 23 13.69 -3.21 9.59
CA ARG A 23 12.43 -3.53 10.26
C ARG A 23 12.12 -5.02 10.11
N GLU A 24 11.73 -5.63 11.21
CA GLU A 24 11.18 -6.97 11.24
C GLU A 24 9.67 -6.90 11.02
N ILE A 25 9.16 -7.64 10.02
CA ILE A 25 7.74 -7.80 9.76
C ILE A 25 7.35 -9.20 10.23
N PRO A 26 6.48 -9.31 11.26
CA PRO A 26 6.05 -10.62 11.74
C PRO A 26 5.33 -11.43 10.66
N ARG A 27 5.39 -12.76 10.80
CA ARG A 27 4.71 -13.70 9.90
C ARG A 27 3.24 -13.36 9.73
N GLY A 28 2.78 -13.28 8.48
CA GLY A 28 1.37 -13.01 8.15
C GLY A 28 0.90 -11.61 8.57
N SER A 29 1.79 -10.78 9.08
CA SER A 29 1.49 -9.40 9.47
C SER A 29 1.89 -8.43 8.37
N HIS A 30 1.48 -7.19 8.55
CA HIS A 30 1.82 -6.10 7.67
C HIS A 30 2.22 -4.86 8.48
N VAL A 31 2.96 -3.97 7.84
CA VAL A 31 3.31 -2.65 8.37
C VAL A 31 2.72 -1.61 7.45
N ASP A 32 1.91 -0.71 8.01
CA ASP A 32 1.36 0.43 7.31
C ASP A 32 2.25 1.64 7.51
N MET A 33 2.59 2.31 6.42
CA MET A 33 3.43 3.50 6.43
C MET A 33 2.69 4.71 5.87
N GLU A 34 3.08 5.89 6.34
CA GLU A 34 2.60 7.17 5.84
C GLU A 34 3.52 7.73 4.72
N THR A 35 4.84 7.57 4.86
CA THR A 35 5.83 8.06 3.89
C THR A 35 6.95 7.04 3.65
N PRO A 36 7.06 6.44 2.44
CA PRO A 36 6.05 6.45 1.37
C PRO A 36 4.71 5.83 1.85
N CYS A 37 3.60 6.27 1.26
CA CYS A 37 2.26 5.76 1.61
C CYS A 37 2.04 4.37 1.00
N GLU A 38 2.45 3.34 1.74
CA GLU A 38 2.39 1.95 1.30
C GLU A 38 2.25 0.99 2.48
N ARG A 39 1.81 -0.24 2.19
CA ARG A 39 1.76 -1.36 3.12
C ARG A 39 2.79 -2.40 2.76
N TRP A 40 3.59 -2.83 3.74
CA TRP A 40 4.54 -3.93 3.57
C TRP A 40 3.94 -5.21 4.13
N LYS A 41 3.78 -6.24 3.30
CA LYS A 41 3.23 -7.53 3.68
C LYS A 41 4.29 -8.62 3.52
N CYS A 42 4.46 -9.43 4.55
CA CYS A 42 5.42 -10.53 4.54
C CYS A 42 4.76 -11.83 4.04
N GLU A 43 5.18 -12.32 2.86
CA GLU A 43 4.76 -13.60 2.28
C GLU A 43 5.89 -14.62 2.42
N LEU A 44 5.83 -15.41 3.49
CA LEU A 44 6.87 -16.41 3.80
C LEU A 44 6.90 -17.57 2.81
N THR A 45 5.76 -17.99 2.27
CA THR A 45 5.69 -19.11 1.32
C THR A 45 6.60 -18.88 0.12
N GLU A 46 6.70 -17.62 -0.31
CA GLU A 46 7.46 -17.19 -1.48
C GLU A 46 8.75 -16.44 -1.11
N ASN A 47 9.09 -16.37 0.19
CA ASN A 47 10.20 -15.61 0.76
C ASN A 47 10.30 -14.18 0.17
N LEU A 48 9.17 -13.46 0.16
CA LEU A 48 9.10 -12.11 -0.38
C LEU A 48 8.32 -11.15 0.50
N VAL A 49 8.63 -9.87 0.35
CA VAL A 49 7.86 -8.75 0.89
C VAL A 49 7.11 -8.10 -0.27
N LEU A 50 5.79 -7.98 -0.12
CA LEU A 50 4.93 -7.22 -1.02
C LEU A 50 4.80 -5.80 -0.49
N PHE A 51 4.98 -4.83 -1.37
CA PHE A 51 4.77 -3.42 -1.11
C PHE A 51 3.52 -3.01 -1.87
N LEU A 52 2.47 -2.67 -1.14
CA LEU A 52 1.19 -2.26 -1.68
C LEU A 52 1.11 -0.74 -1.58
N GLY A 53 1.37 -0.04 -2.69
CA GLY A 53 1.18 1.39 -2.80
C GLY A 53 -0.27 1.75 -3.06
N CYS A 54 -0.56 3.05 -3.01
CA CYS A 54 -1.85 3.57 -3.44
C CYS A 54 -2.09 3.26 -4.91
N GLY A 55 -3.31 2.83 -5.24
CA GLY A 55 -3.69 2.68 -6.63
C GLY A 55 -3.83 4.04 -7.32
N SER A 56 -3.56 4.07 -8.62
CA SER A 56 -3.83 5.25 -9.43
C SER A 56 -5.22 5.12 -10.05
N SER A 57 -6.20 5.80 -9.47
CA SER A 57 -7.52 5.93 -10.11
C SER A 57 -7.47 7.18 -10.98
N GLN A 58 -7.63 7.01 -12.29
CA GLN A 58 -7.89 8.15 -13.18
C GLN A 58 -9.28 8.68 -12.82
N VAL A 59 -9.35 9.94 -12.44
CA VAL A 59 -10.62 10.57 -12.06
C VAL A 59 -11.01 11.54 -13.16
N GLU A 60 -12.21 11.37 -13.69
CA GLU A 60 -12.75 12.25 -14.73
C GLU A 60 -13.37 13.51 -14.12
N SER A 61 -13.39 14.60 -14.88
CA SER A 61 -14.06 15.83 -14.45
C SER A 61 -15.56 15.58 -14.30
N PRO A 62 -16.25 16.14 -13.28
CA PRO A 62 -15.82 17.20 -12.37
C PRO A 62 -15.13 16.72 -11.07
N CYS A 63 -14.78 15.44 -10.98
CA CYS A 63 -14.16 14.89 -9.79
C CYS A 63 -12.69 15.28 -9.68
N LYS A 64 -12.20 15.41 -8.44
CA LYS A 64 -10.80 15.72 -8.14
C LYS A 64 -10.23 14.70 -7.17
N THR A 65 -8.94 14.44 -7.29
CA THR A 65 -8.22 13.62 -6.32
C THR A 65 -7.76 14.47 -5.15
N ILE A 66 -8.15 14.10 -3.92
CA ILE A 66 -7.63 14.71 -2.69
C ILE A 66 -6.63 13.75 -2.03
N LYS A 67 -5.54 14.29 -1.49
CA LYS A 67 -4.56 13.50 -0.74
C LYS A 67 -5.13 13.15 0.64
N GLY A 68 -5.03 11.88 1.03
CA GLY A 68 -5.35 11.43 2.37
C GLY A 68 -4.29 11.78 3.42
N SER A 69 -4.52 11.42 4.67
CA SER A 69 -3.59 11.67 5.80
C SER A 69 -3.53 10.45 6.74
N GLY A 70 -2.38 10.25 7.40
CA GLY A 70 -2.12 9.14 8.31
C GLY A 70 -1.40 7.97 7.62
N VAL A 71 -1.46 6.77 8.19
CA VAL A 71 -0.84 5.57 7.60
C VAL A 71 -1.70 4.95 6.49
N TYR A 72 -1.10 4.15 5.62
CA TYR A 72 -1.82 3.38 4.61
C TYR A 72 -3.01 2.60 5.22
N PRO A 73 -4.18 2.52 4.57
CA PRO A 73 -4.54 3.14 3.29
C PRO A 73 -5.07 4.58 3.44
N LYS A 74 -5.03 5.18 4.64
CA LYS A 74 -5.62 6.50 4.89
C LYS A 74 -4.86 7.65 4.22
N CYS A 75 -3.55 7.54 4.05
CA CYS A 75 -2.77 8.50 3.25
C CYS A 75 -3.02 8.42 1.74
N CYS A 76 -3.74 7.40 1.26
CA CYS A 76 -3.95 7.25 -0.17
C CYS A 76 -4.85 8.35 -0.75
N PRO A 77 -4.56 8.82 -1.98
CA PRO A 77 -5.42 9.77 -2.65
C PRO A 77 -6.81 9.17 -2.90
N LYS A 78 -7.86 9.96 -2.73
CA LYS A 78 -9.25 9.54 -2.95
C LYS A 78 -9.95 10.47 -3.95
N PRO A 79 -10.79 9.94 -4.84
CA PRO A 79 -11.62 10.77 -5.68
C PRO A 79 -12.73 11.41 -4.84
N VAL A 80 -12.92 12.71 -5.01
CA VAL A 80 -14.07 13.46 -4.49
C VAL A 80 -14.75 14.12 -5.67
N CYS A 81 -15.99 13.72 -5.90
CA CYS A 81 -16.85 14.31 -6.90
C CYS A 81 -17.79 15.31 -6.22
N PRO A 82 -18.07 16.47 -6.81
CA PRO A 82 -19.19 17.29 -6.35
C PRO A 82 -20.45 16.42 -6.41
N HIS A 83 -21.20 16.36 -5.31
CA HIS A 83 -22.45 15.62 -5.24
C HIS A 83 -23.37 16.10 -6.36
N HIS A 84 -23.74 15.20 -7.29
CA HIS A 84 -25.03 15.34 -7.94
C HIS A 84 -26.06 15.04 -6.87
N HIS A 85 -26.57 16.09 -6.23
CA HIS A 85 -27.91 16.06 -5.66
C HIS A 85 -28.85 15.79 -6.84
N GLU A 86 -29.38 14.57 -6.94
CA GLU A 86 -30.68 14.35 -7.57
C GLU A 86 -31.79 14.88 -6.65
#